data_AF-A0A2W4Q5C3-F1
#
_entry.id   AF-A0A2W4Q5C3-F1
#
_cell.length_a   1.000
_cell.length_b   1.000
_cell.length_c   1.000
_cell.angle_alpha   90.00
_cell.angle_beta   90.00
_cell.angle_gamma   90.00
#
_symmetry.space_group_name_H-M   'P 1'
#
loop_
_entity.id
_entity.type
_entity.pdbx_description
1 polymer ?
#
loop_
_entity_poly.entity_id
_entity_poly.type
_entity_poly.pdbx_seq_one_letter_code
_entity_poly.pdbx_strand_id
1 'polypeptide(L)'
;MARIWVLPLVLAALLTASGCAGVAPQQAPEGEAPVSPSVQADPPVSTTTVIVFYPDWQVQHLIPERRQVPEGSAAELATRIVEELLAGPADPHLTRPFPVGTRLLEPVRLEGGTAIVNLSEELKQVQGSAGIMAVVHSLRMSLGEVPGIEQIRIQVNGRSEGELGGMVVDTKSPYLFLYRVFPNPERTQYLQARADQGLDTWRLDPAEVARFEGLMFGFTAAELQQATIRQQGDRAEAYVTRDGTTYAFTLARNAAAGEKGIWTIDSVNPMQWHAYDALPVAVRAMVDRYAATTIGATAAHLDRLYLIASVEEGEVRITSAATEGDQLVVSVAEEGGERLSIASIPLPGADLDAVFRWEAPPAGPAAQYTPPDELPRLYTLDGTGQPRT
;
A
#
# COMPACT_ATOMS: atom_id res chain seq x y z
N MET A 1 -31.04 32.50 -58.53
CA MET A 1 -30.58 33.68 -57.78
C MET A 1 -31.69 34.72 -57.75
N ALA A 2 -32.24 35.08 -56.58
CA ALA A 2 -33.04 36.29 -56.27
C ALA A 2 -33.42 36.16 -54.77
N ARG A 3 -33.01 37.01 -53.81
CA ARG A 3 -33.14 38.47 -53.56
C ARG A 3 -34.46 38.95 -52.89
N ILE A 4 -34.56 38.64 -51.57
CA ILE A 4 -34.82 39.50 -50.38
C ILE A 4 -36.02 40.50 -50.38
N TRP A 5 -36.54 40.76 -49.16
CA TRP A 5 -37.52 41.79 -48.72
C TRP A 5 -39.00 41.32 -48.77
N VAL A 6 -39.89 41.59 -47.79
CA VAL A 6 -39.96 42.59 -46.68
C VAL A 6 -40.47 41.95 -45.35
N LEU A 7 -40.19 42.55 -44.18
CA LEU A 7 -40.77 42.28 -42.83
C LEU A 7 -41.67 43.48 -42.40
N PRO A 8 -42.75 43.38 -41.58
CA PRO A 8 -42.83 42.83 -40.20
C PRO A 8 -44.10 41.97 -39.98
N LEU A 9 -44.84 41.79 -38.86
CA LEU A 9 -44.88 42.15 -37.39
C LEU A 9 -45.66 40.93 -36.73
N VAL A 10 -45.46 40.40 -35.51
CA VAL A 10 -45.44 40.93 -34.12
C VAL A 10 -46.87 41.42 -33.69
N LEU A 11 -47.49 41.11 -32.53
CA LEU A 11 -47.07 40.57 -31.21
C LEU A 11 -48.21 39.74 -30.51
N ALA A 12 -47.87 39.06 -29.40
CA ALA A 12 -48.71 38.70 -28.23
C ALA A 12 -49.73 37.52 -28.32
N ALA A 13 -50.21 36.93 -27.20
CA ALA A 13 -49.58 36.50 -25.93
C ALA A 13 -50.62 35.74 -25.05
N LEU A 14 -50.21 34.62 -24.43
CA LEU A 14 -50.65 34.11 -23.11
C LEU A 14 -52.15 34.15 -22.70
N LEU A 15 -52.84 32.98 -22.68
CA LEU A 15 -53.16 32.20 -21.44
C LEU A 15 -54.24 31.11 -21.60
N THR A 16 -54.09 30.04 -20.80
CA THR A 16 -55.10 29.08 -20.25
C THR A 16 -56.21 28.48 -21.13
N ALA A 17 -56.26 27.14 -21.15
CA ALA A 17 -57.52 26.39 -21.18
C ALA A 17 -57.39 25.13 -20.29
N SER A 18 -58.42 24.83 -19.49
CA SER A 18 -58.49 23.64 -18.63
C SER A 18 -59.85 22.95 -18.79
N GLY A 19 -59.84 21.65 -19.06
CA GLY A 19 -61.06 20.84 -19.20
C GLY A 19 -61.84 21.05 -20.51
N CYS A 20 -62.76 20.18 -20.90
CA CYS A 20 -63.10 18.84 -20.40
C CYS A 20 -63.78 18.04 -21.52
N ALA A 21 -63.49 16.74 -21.64
CA ALA A 21 -64.29 15.77 -22.39
C ALA A 21 -64.16 14.40 -21.70
N GLY A 22 -65.29 13.76 -21.39
CA GLY A 22 -65.32 12.66 -20.41
C GLY A 22 -65.37 11.25 -21.01
N VAL A 23 -64.93 10.28 -20.21
CA VAL A 23 -65.32 8.87 -20.28
C VAL A 23 -65.87 8.50 -18.91
N ALA A 24 -67.04 7.85 -18.86
CA ALA A 24 -67.68 7.48 -17.59
C ALA A 24 -67.04 6.19 -17.01
N PRO A 25 -66.88 6.07 -15.67
CA PRO A 25 -66.39 4.84 -15.07
C PRO A 25 -67.42 3.72 -15.20
N GLN A 26 -67.03 2.61 -15.83
CA GLN A 26 -67.80 1.37 -15.81
C GLN A 26 -67.43 0.59 -14.54
N GLN A 27 -68.41 0.27 -13.68
CA GLN A 27 -68.16 -0.52 -12.48
C GLN A 27 -67.76 -1.95 -12.84
N ALA A 28 -66.65 -2.42 -12.27
CA ALA A 28 -66.22 -3.81 -12.36
C ALA A 28 -67.04 -4.69 -11.39
N PRO A 29 -67.21 -6.00 -11.65
CA PRO A 29 -67.87 -6.92 -10.72
C PRO A 29 -67.09 -7.07 -9.41
N GLU A 30 -67.80 -7.13 -8.29
CA GLU A 30 -67.23 -7.52 -6.99
C GLU A 30 -66.93 -9.04 -7.02
N GLY A 31 -65.70 -9.46 -6.74
CA GLY A 31 -65.37 -10.88 -6.64
C GLY A 31 -63.89 -11.23 -6.51
N GLU A 32 -63.01 -10.62 -7.33
CA GLU A 32 -61.58 -10.94 -7.35
C GLU A 32 -60.75 -9.86 -6.67
N ALA A 33 -60.16 -10.20 -5.52
CA ALA A 33 -59.14 -9.37 -4.89
C ALA A 33 -57.86 -9.39 -5.76
N PRO A 34 -57.23 -8.24 -6.03
CA PRO A 34 -56.01 -8.22 -6.82
C PRO A 34 -54.89 -8.95 -6.08
N VAL A 35 -54.39 -10.03 -6.68
CA VAL A 35 -53.13 -10.67 -6.27
C VAL A 35 -51.97 -9.75 -6.62
N SER A 36 -51.72 -8.76 -5.77
CA SER A 36 -50.50 -7.96 -5.81
C SER A 36 -49.30 -8.90 -5.87
N PRO A 37 -48.41 -8.79 -6.87
CA PRO A 37 -47.17 -9.54 -6.88
C PRO A 37 -46.33 -9.05 -5.71
N SER A 38 -46.34 -9.82 -4.62
CA SER A 38 -45.45 -9.62 -3.49
C SER A 38 -44.04 -9.95 -3.96
N VAL A 39 -43.36 -8.95 -4.50
CA VAL A 39 -41.92 -8.99 -4.69
C VAL A 39 -41.32 -9.15 -3.29
N GLN A 40 -41.01 -10.40 -2.94
CA GLN A 40 -40.11 -10.72 -1.86
C GLN A 40 -38.74 -10.21 -2.31
N ALA A 41 -38.47 -8.94 -2.02
CA ALA A 41 -37.11 -8.47 -1.93
C ALA A 41 -36.45 -9.31 -0.83
N ASP A 42 -35.42 -10.06 -1.18
CA ASP A 42 -34.58 -10.71 -0.17
C ASP A 42 -34.15 -9.65 0.85
N PRO A 43 -34.12 -9.98 2.16
CA PRO A 43 -33.64 -9.05 3.17
C PRO A 43 -32.23 -8.59 2.78
N PRO A 44 -31.91 -7.29 2.93
CA PRO A 44 -30.65 -6.74 2.46
C PRO A 44 -29.49 -7.52 3.08
N VAL A 45 -28.80 -8.29 2.23
CA VAL A 45 -27.70 -9.17 2.66
C VAL A 45 -26.62 -8.28 3.25
N SER A 46 -26.33 -8.48 4.53
CA SER A 46 -25.27 -7.73 5.22
C SER A 46 -23.94 -8.05 4.55
N THR A 47 -23.13 -7.03 4.24
CA THR A 47 -21.84 -7.19 3.55
C THR A 47 -20.70 -6.61 4.36
N THR A 48 -19.56 -7.28 4.28
CA THR A 48 -18.29 -6.85 4.87
C THR A 48 -17.23 -6.66 3.79
N THR A 49 -16.21 -5.86 4.10
CA THR A 49 -15.07 -5.66 3.23
C THR A 49 -14.05 -6.77 3.48
N VAL A 50 -13.71 -7.54 2.45
CA VAL A 50 -12.52 -8.41 2.44
C VAL A 50 -11.42 -7.80 1.57
N ILE A 51 -10.18 -8.24 1.79
CA ILE A 51 -9.00 -7.79 1.04
C ILE A 51 -8.47 -8.97 0.22
N VAL A 52 -8.26 -8.74 -1.07
CA VAL A 52 -7.72 -9.73 -2.01
C VAL A 52 -6.49 -9.17 -2.70
N PHE A 53 -5.47 -10.01 -2.90
CA PHE A 53 -4.14 -9.60 -3.35
C PHE A 53 -3.83 -10.14 -4.74
N TYR A 54 -3.63 -9.25 -5.71
CA TYR A 54 -3.34 -9.60 -7.10
C TYR A 54 -1.90 -9.22 -7.50
N PRO A 55 -1.20 -10.04 -8.30
CA PRO A 55 0.12 -9.66 -8.81
C PRO A 55 0.05 -8.40 -9.68
N ASP A 56 1.10 -7.58 -9.62
CA ASP A 56 1.32 -6.52 -10.58
C ASP A 56 1.63 -7.07 -11.99
N TRP A 57 1.82 -6.17 -12.95
CA TRP A 57 2.15 -6.48 -14.35
C TRP A 57 3.54 -7.14 -14.54
N GLN A 58 4.39 -7.16 -13.52
CA GLN A 58 5.72 -7.80 -13.54
C GLN A 58 5.75 -9.13 -12.76
N VAL A 59 4.67 -9.45 -12.03
CA VAL A 59 4.59 -10.56 -11.07
C VAL A 59 5.66 -10.44 -9.96
N GLN A 60 5.90 -9.20 -9.51
CA GLN A 60 6.90 -8.86 -8.49
C GLN A 60 6.27 -8.40 -7.17
N HIS A 61 5.14 -7.69 -7.23
CA HIS A 61 4.41 -7.19 -6.05
C HIS A 61 2.98 -7.71 -6.02
N LEU A 62 2.42 -7.90 -4.83
CA LEU A 62 1.02 -8.24 -4.64
C LEU A 62 0.22 -7.04 -4.13
N ILE A 63 -0.65 -6.50 -4.97
CA ILE A 63 -1.39 -5.28 -4.70
C ILE A 63 -2.76 -5.61 -4.09
N PRO A 64 -3.14 -5.02 -2.95
CA PRO A 64 -4.44 -5.26 -2.32
C PRO A 64 -5.58 -4.51 -3.03
N GLU A 65 -6.70 -5.19 -3.23
CA GLU A 65 -8.00 -4.62 -3.56
C GLU A 65 -9.01 -4.89 -2.43
N ARG A 66 -9.93 -3.94 -2.19
CA ARG A 66 -11.09 -4.13 -1.31
C ARG A 66 -12.26 -4.71 -2.11
N ARG A 67 -12.94 -5.74 -1.59
CA ARG A 67 -14.15 -6.33 -2.18
C ARG A 67 -15.27 -6.41 -1.14
N GLN A 68 -16.49 -6.05 -1.53
CA GLN A 68 -17.68 -6.25 -0.70
C GLN A 68 -18.23 -7.65 -0.95
N VAL A 69 -18.26 -8.47 0.11
CA VAL A 69 -18.82 -9.83 0.07
C VAL A 69 -19.87 -9.97 1.19
N PRO A 70 -20.82 -10.91 1.08
CA PRO A 70 -21.73 -11.22 2.19
C PRO A 70 -20.97 -11.54 3.48
N GLU A 71 -21.52 -11.14 4.63
CA GLU A 71 -21.03 -11.55 5.95
C GLU A 71 -21.18 -13.06 6.17
N GLY A 72 -20.35 -13.64 7.04
CA GLY A 72 -20.38 -15.06 7.34
C GLY A 72 -19.25 -15.49 8.27
N SER A 73 -19.16 -16.81 8.50
CA SER A 73 -18.06 -17.45 9.22
C SER A 73 -16.73 -17.36 8.46
N ALA A 74 -15.61 -17.62 9.15
CA ALA A 74 -14.28 -17.62 8.55
C ALA A 74 -14.15 -18.55 7.33
N ALA A 75 -14.83 -19.71 7.32
CA ALA A 75 -14.85 -20.63 6.18
C ALA A 75 -15.63 -20.07 4.97
N GLU A 76 -16.73 -19.36 5.21
CA GLU A 76 -17.50 -18.70 4.16
C GLU A 76 -16.77 -17.49 3.59
N LEU A 77 -16.12 -16.69 4.44
CA LEU A 77 -15.27 -15.58 4.00
C LEU A 77 -14.07 -16.08 3.20
N ALA A 78 -13.42 -17.16 3.64
CA ALA A 78 -12.34 -17.82 2.89
C ALA A 78 -12.82 -18.35 1.53
N THR A 79 -14.02 -18.92 1.46
CA THR A 79 -14.65 -19.36 0.20
C THR A 79 -14.82 -18.17 -0.74
N ARG A 80 -15.45 -17.09 -0.27
CA ARG A 80 -15.70 -15.85 -1.04
C ARG A 80 -14.40 -15.18 -1.50
N ILE A 81 -13.36 -15.19 -0.69
CA ILE A 81 -12.02 -14.68 -1.04
C ILE A 81 -11.38 -15.48 -2.18
N VAL A 82 -11.48 -16.81 -2.17
CA VAL A 82 -10.98 -17.64 -3.29
C VAL A 82 -11.83 -17.44 -4.54
N GLU A 83 -13.14 -17.30 -4.41
CA GLU A 83 -14.05 -17.01 -5.53
C GLU A 83 -13.73 -15.64 -6.17
N GLU A 84 -13.51 -14.60 -5.38
CA GLU A 84 -13.05 -13.28 -5.86
C GLU A 84 -11.69 -13.36 -6.57
N LEU A 85 -10.71 -14.07 -6.00
CA LEU A 85 -9.39 -14.26 -6.63
C LEU A 85 -9.45 -14.98 -7.98
N LEU A 86 -10.39 -15.92 -8.14
CA LEU A 86 -10.66 -16.60 -9.42
C LEU A 86 -11.43 -15.69 -10.39
N ALA A 87 -12.36 -14.87 -9.88
CA ALA A 87 -13.06 -13.84 -10.65
C ALA A 87 -12.10 -12.76 -11.18
N GLY A 88 -11.01 -12.47 -10.46
CA GLY A 88 -9.86 -11.67 -10.89
C GLY A 88 -9.95 -10.17 -10.55
N PRO A 89 -8.87 -9.41 -10.80
CA PRO A 89 -8.75 -8.01 -10.41
C PRO A 89 -9.77 -7.09 -11.09
N ALA A 90 -10.09 -5.99 -10.42
CA ALA A 90 -10.95 -4.92 -10.94
C ALA A 90 -10.12 -3.75 -11.50
N ASP A 91 -8.87 -3.60 -11.04
CA ASP A 91 -7.85 -2.77 -11.67
C ASP A 91 -7.26 -3.51 -12.89
N PRO A 92 -7.42 -2.98 -14.12
CA PRO A 92 -6.97 -3.66 -15.34
C PRO A 92 -5.45 -3.69 -15.52
N HIS A 93 -4.68 -3.06 -14.62
CA HIS A 93 -3.21 -3.09 -14.59
C HIS A 93 -2.65 -4.17 -13.67
N LEU A 94 -3.52 -4.98 -13.04
CA LEU A 94 -3.16 -6.12 -12.21
C LEU A 94 -3.43 -7.44 -12.95
N THR A 95 -2.66 -8.46 -12.59
CA THR A 95 -2.61 -9.75 -13.28
C THR A 95 -3.51 -10.77 -12.58
N ARG A 96 -4.08 -11.72 -13.32
CA ARG A 96 -4.76 -12.89 -12.73
C ARG A 96 -3.72 -13.90 -12.24
N PRO A 97 -3.67 -14.28 -10.96
CA PRO A 97 -2.75 -15.31 -10.49
C PRO A 97 -3.15 -16.72 -10.96
N PHE A 98 -4.44 -16.94 -11.28
CA PHE A 98 -4.98 -18.24 -11.70
C PHE A 98 -5.20 -18.35 -13.22
N PRO A 99 -4.97 -19.53 -13.83
CA PRO A 99 -5.38 -19.82 -15.20
C PRO A 99 -6.89 -19.64 -15.40
N VAL A 100 -7.29 -19.07 -16.54
CA VAL A 100 -8.70 -18.84 -16.87
C VAL A 100 -9.45 -20.17 -16.96
N GLY A 101 -10.57 -20.29 -16.24
CA GLY A 101 -11.36 -21.52 -16.14
C GLY A 101 -11.06 -22.37 -14.89
N THR A 102 -10.04 -22.00 -14.10
CA THR A 102 -9.84 -22.57 -12.75
C THR A 102 -11.06 -22.29 -11.88
N ARG A 103 -11.54 -23.32 -11.16
CA ARG A 103 -12.73 -23.28 -10.30
C ARG A 103 -12.39 -23.81 -8.92
N LEU A 104 -13.05 -23.25 -7.92
CA LEU A 104 -13.19 -23.87 -6.60
C LEU A 104 -14.19 -25.03 -6.71
N LEU A 105 -13.82 -26.22 -6.23
CA LEU A 105 -14.62 -27.45 -6.39
C LEU A 105 -15.60 -27.71 -5.23
N GLU A 106 -15.28 -27.20 -4.04
CA GLU A 106 -16.07 -27.28 -2.82
C GLU A 106 -15.79 -26.02 -1.97
N PRO A 107 -16.71 -25.55 -1.11
CA PRO A 107 -16.43 -24.46 -0.17
C PRO A 107 -15.19 -24.74 0.67
N VAL A 108 -14.40 -23.70 0.98
CA VAL A 108 -13.12 -23.83 1.68
C VAL A 108 -13.35 -24.38 3.09
N ARG A 109 -12.84 -25.58 3.35
CA ARG A 109 -12.93 -26.23 4.68
C ARG A 109 -11.87 -25.64 5.61
N LEU A 110 -12.29 -25.26 6.82
CA LEU A 110 -11.38 -24.77 7.86
C LEU A 110 -11.21 -25.85 8.94
N GLU A 111 -10.06 -26.49 8.97
CA GLU A 111 -9.74 -27.62 9.84
C GLU A 111 -8.52 -27.27 10.73
N GLY A 112 -8.75 -26.99 12.01
CA GLY A 112 -7.68 -26.72 12.98
C GLY A 112 -6.79 -25.53 12.62
N GLY A 113 -7.36 -24.48 12.02
CA GLY A 113 -6.62 -23.31 11.51
C GLY A 113 -6.04 -23.48 10.09
N THR A 114 -6.16 -24.66 9.48
CA THR A 114 -5.82 -24.89 8.06
C THR A 114 -7.03 -24.66 7.16
N ALA A 115 -6.94 -23.71 6.23
CA ALA A 115 -7.87 -23.57 5.12
C ALA A 115 -7.52 -24.54 3.98
N ILE A 116 -8.41 -25.48 3.67
CA ILE A 116 -8.23 -26.46 2.59
C ILE A 116 -8.95 -25.95 1.35
N VAL A 117 -8.16 -25.63 0.31
CA VAL A 117 -8.63 -25.01 -0.93
C VAL A 117 -8.49 -26.03 -2.06
N ASN A 118 -9.61 -26.60 -2.51
CA ASN A 118 -9.64 -27.65 -3.53
C ASN A 118 -10.04 -27.06 -4.90
N LEU A 119 -9.06 -27.00 -5.81
CA LEU A 119 -9.19 -26.35 -7.10
C LEU A 119 -9.28 -27.38 -8.25
N SER A 120 -9.80 -26.94 -9.38
CA SER A 120 -9.95 -27.76 -10.58
C SER A 120 -8.63 -27.93 -11.36
N GLU A 121 -8.61 -28.91 -12.27
CA GLU A 121 -7.40 -29.36 -12.99
C GLU A 121 -6.70 -28.27 -13.81
N GLU A 122 -7.41 -27.22 -14.22
CA GLU A 122 -6.89 -26.05 -14.91
C GLU A 122 -5.74 -25.37 -14.14
N LEU A 123 -5.66 -25.52 -12.80
CA LEU A 123 -4.53 -25.06 -11.99
C LEU A 123 -3.18 -25.67 -12.43
N LYS A 124 -3.18 -26.88 -13.01
CA LYS A 124 -1.96 -27.54 -13.53
C LYS A 124 -1.36 -26.85 -14.76
N GLN A 125 -2.01 -25.82 -15.29
CA GLN A 125 -1.48 -24.96 -16.35
C GLN A 125 -0.53 -23.88 -15.82
N VAL A 126 -0.48 -23.64 -14.50
CA VAL A 126 0.54 -22.80 -13.87
C VAL A 126 1.91 -23.47 -14.05
N GLN A 127 2.88 -22.73 -14.57
CA GLN A 127 4.24 -23.21 -14.80
C GLN A 127 5.28 -22.16 -14.43
N GLY A 128 6.45 -22.62 -13.99
CA GLY A 128 7.57 -21.78 -13.61
C GLY A 128 7.40 -21.10 -12.25
N SER A 129 8.52 -20.73 -11.63
CA SER A 129 8.53 -20.16 -10.27
C SER A 129 7.64 -18.94 -10.13
N ALA A 130 7.68 -17.98 -11.06
CA ALA A 130 6.85 -16.77 -11.00
C ALA A 130 5.33 -17.07 -10.94
N GLY A 131 4.84 -18.01 -11.75
CA GLY A 131 3.42 -18.40 -11.74
C GLY A 131 3.02 -19.14 -10.47
N ILE A 132 3.89 -20.03 -9.96
CA ILE A 132 3.68 -20.73 -8.68
C ILE A 132 3.63 -19.73 -7.53
N MET A 133 4.59 -18.80 -7.47
CA MET A 133 4.65 -17.78 -6.41
C MET A 133 3.46 -16.80 -6.48
N ALA A 134 2.96 -16.47 -7.67
CA ALA A 134 1.75 -15.67 -7.85
C ALA A 134 0.54 -16.33 -7.17
N VAL A 135 0.24 -17.60 -7.49
CA VAL A 135 -0.86 -18.36 -6.85
C VAL A 135 -0.65 -18.45 -5.33
N VAL A 136 0.55 -18.87 -4.92
CA VAL A 136 0.87 -19.13 -3.50
C VAL A 136 0.75 -17.86 -2.67
N HIS A 137 1.32 -16.74 -3.12
CA HIS A 137 1.25 -15.48 -2.37
C HIS A 137 -0.14 -14.85 -2.41
N SER A 138 -0.87 -14.91 -3.54
CA SER A 138 -2.24 -14.38 -3.61
C SER A 138 -3.19 -15.10 -2.66
N LEU A 139 -3.10 -16.43 -2.57
CA LEU A 139 -3.83 -17.19 -1.56
C LEU A 139 -3.36 -16.84 -0.14
N ARG A 140 -2.04 -16.83 0.10
CA ARG A 140 -1.42 -16.58 1.41
C ARG A 140 -1.85 -15.26 2.03
N MET A 141 -1.76 -14.16 1.28
CA MET A 141 -2.06 -12.83 1.80
C MET A 141 -3.58 -12.63 1.94
N SER A 142 -4.37 -13.03 0.95
CA SER A 142 -5.83 -12.82 0.99
C SER A 142 -6.52 -13.66 2.08
N LEU A 143 -6.10 -14.92 2.27
CA LEU A 143 -6.65 -15.78 3.33
C LEU A 143 -6.02 -15.51 4.70
N GLY A 144 -4.84 -14.88 4.76
CA GLY A 144 -4.19 -14.48 6.02
C GLY A 144 -4.91 -13.35 6.76
N GLU A 145 -5.65 -12.51 6.03
CA GLU A 145 -6.50 -11.46 6.63
C GLU A 145 -7.78 -12.02 7.28
N VAL A 146 -8.09 -13.32 7.14
CA VAL A 146 -9.25 -13.96 7.77
C VAL A 146 -8.88 -14.45 9.18
N PRO A 147 -9.54 -13.94 10.25
CA PRO A 147 -9.22 -14.35 11.62
C PRO A 147 -9.35 -15.86 11.85
N GLY A 148 -8.27 -16.47 12.35
CA GLY A 148 -8.21 -17.90 12.65
C GLY A 148 -7.70 -18.80 11.52
N ILE A 149 -7.28 -18.24 10.38
CA ILE A 149 -6.58 -19.00 9.32
C ILE A 149 -5.06 -18.82 9.49
N GLU A 150 -4.39 -19.89 9.90
CA GLU A 150 -2.94 -19.90 10.17
C GLU A 150 -2.16 -20.63 9.06
N GLN A 151 -2.80 -21.56 8.37
CA GLN A 151 -2.21 -22.32 7.26
C GLN A 151 -3.22 -22.47 6.10
N ILE A 152 -2.70 -22.68 4.89
CA ILE A 152 -3.47 -23.00 3.69
C ILE A 152 -2.95 -24.32 3.13
N ARG A 153 -3.84 -25.24 2.74
CA ARG A 153 -3.51 -26.47 2.03
C ARG A 153 -4.16 -26.46 0.66
N ILE A 154 -3.36 -26.46 -0.40
CA ILE A 154 -3.84 -26.48 -1.79
C ILE A 154 -4.07 -27.93 -2.22
N GLN A 155 -5.23 -28.20 -2.84
CA GLN A 155 -5.54 -29.49 -3.46
C GLN A 155 -6.00 -29.28 -4.91
N VAL A 156 -5.80 -30.29 -5.77
CA VAL A 156 -6.26 -30.29 -7.16
C VAL A 156 -7.08 -31.54 -7.42
N ASN A 157 -8.35 -31.40 -7.83
CA ASN A 157 -9.32 -32.50 -7.97
C ASN A 157 -9.39 -33.40 -6.72
N GLY A 158 -9.29 -32.81 -5.52
CA GLY A 158 -9.27 -33.50 -4.22
C GLY A 158 -7.94 -34.19 -3.86
N ARG A 159 -6.87 -33.99 -4.66
CA ARG A 159 -5.57 -34.65 -4.49
C ARG A 159 -4.45 -33.69 -4.13
N SER A 160 -3.43 -34.25 -3.50
CA SER A 160 -2.15 -33.61 -3.21
C SER A 160 -1.10 -34.09 -4.23
N GLU A 161 -1.30 -33.75 -5.51
CA GLU A 161 -0.47 -34.17 -6.65
C GLU A 161 -0.11 -32.98 -7.55
N GLY A 162 1.14 -32.91 -8.01
CA GLY A 162 1.68 -31.83 -8.86
C GLY A 162 2.54 -30.84 -8.07
N GLU A 163 2.92 -29.71 -8.70
CA GLU A 163 3.78 -28.71 -8.05
C GLU A 163 3.02 -27.93 -6.96
N LEU A 164 1.81 -27.44 -7.28
CA LEU A 164 0.92 -26.75 -6.33
C LEU A 164 0.09 -27.71 -5.46
N GLY A 165 -0.29 -28.88 -5.99
CA GLY A 165 -1.18 -29.81 -5.31
C GLY A 165 -0.48 -30.50 -4.14
N GLY A 166 -0.94 -30.22 -2.92
CA GLY A 166 -0.34 -30.71 -1.69
C GLY A 166 0.56 -29.71 -0.97
N MET A 167 0.80 -28.51 -1.56
CA MET A 167 1.48 -27.43 -0.84
C MET A 167 0.71 -27.07 0.44
N VAL A 168 1.45 -26.90 1.53
CA VAL A 168 0.98 -26.28 2.78
C VAL A 168 1.76 -24.99 2.99
N VAL A 169 1.06 -23.89 3.26
CA VAL A 169 1.59 -22.53 3.28
C VAL A 169 1.10 -21.82 4.54
N ASP A 170 2.02 -21.38 5.41
CA ASP A 170 1.67 -20.59 6.59
C ASP A 170 1.23 -19.17 6.17
N THR A 171 0.10 -18.68 6.68
CA THR A 171 -0.40 -17.33 6.34
C THR A 171 0.52 -16.25 6.89
N LYS A 172 0.94 -16.41 8.15
CA LYS A 172 1.89 -15.52 8.82
C LYS A 172 3.26 -15.57 8.14
N SER A 173 3.84 -14.39 7.89
CA SER A 173 5.17 -14.25 7.29
C SER A 173 6.15 -13.63 8.30
N PRO A 174 7.27 -14.31 8.63
CA PRO A 174 8.37 -13.66 9.34
C PRO A 174 9.14 -12.69 8.43
N TYR A 175 8.94 -12.79 7.11
CA TYR A 175 9.59 -11.94 6.11
C TYR A 175 8.62 -10.88 5.59
N LEU A 176 9.12 -9.64 5.49
CA LEU A 176 8.49 -8.53 4.80
C LEU A 176 9.02 -8.43 3.36
N PHE A 177 8.19 -7.99 2.42
CA PHE A 177 8.53 -7.85 1.00
C PHE A 177 9.17 -6.48 0.71
N LEU A 178 10.36 -6.25 1.29
CA LEU A 178 11.04 -4.95 1.37
C LEU A 178 11.71 -4.54 0.05
N TYR A 179 10.88 -4.23 -0.94
CA TYR A 179 11.28 -3.85 -2.29
C TYR A 179 10.80 -2.42 -2.65
N ARG A 180 11.33 -1.87 -3.74
CA ARG A 180 10.80 -0.62 -4.32
C ARG A 180 9.58 -0.93 -5.17
N VAL A 181 8.48 -0.21 -4.96
CA VAL A 181 7.29 -0.31 -5.81
C VAL A 181 7.62 0.30 -7.16
N PHE A 182 7.60 -0.50 -8.24
CA PHE A 182 7.89 0.03 -9.57
C PHE A 182 6.73 0.92 -10.05
N PRO A 183 6.99 2.20 -10.40
CA PRO A 183 5.92 3.10 -10.84
C PRO A 183 5.37 2.66 -12.19
N ASN A 184 4.07 2.39 -12.25
CA ASN A 184 3.34 2.17 -13.51
C ASN A 184 2.53 3.43 -13.84
N PRO A 185 2.93 4.26 -14.84
CA PRO A 185 2.27 5.52 -15.13
C PRO A 185 0.81 5.38 -15.59
N GLU A 186 0.48 4.31 -16.31
CA GLU A 186 -0.89 4.03 -16.78
C GLU A 186 -1.81 3.72 -15.60
N ARG A 187 -1.33 2.89 -14.67
CA ARG A 187 -2.01 2.60 -13.40
C ARG A 187 -2.19 3.87 -12.55
N THR A 188 -1.16 4.71 -12.45
CA THR A 188 -1.26 5.99 -11.72
C THR A 188 -2.31 6.91 -12.34
N GLN A 189 -2.38 7.00 -13.67
CA GLN A 189 -3.43 7.77 -14.37
C GLN A 189 -4.83 7.18 -14.13
N TYR A 190 -4.98 5.86 -14.17
CA TYR A 190 -6.25 5.17 -13.87
C TYR A 190 -6.72 5.41 -12.44
N LEU A 191 -5.82 5.28 -11.45
CA LEU A 191 -6.14 5.53 -10.04
C LEU A 191 -6.46 7.00 -9.78
N GLN A 192 -5.76 7.94 -10.44
CA GLN A 192 -6.08 9.37 -10.37
C GLN A 192 -7.48 9.64 -10.95
N ALA A 193 -7.77 9.11 -12.15
CA ALA A 193 -9.07 9.29 -12.78
C ALA A 193 -10.22 8.72 -11.96
N ARG A 194 -9.99 7.69 -11.13
CA ARG A 194 -10.96 7.19 -10.14
C ARG A 194 -11.16 8.18 -8.99
N ALA A 195 -10.07 8.69 -8.40
CA ALA A 195 -10.14 9.71 -7.34
C ALA A 195 -10.86 10.98 -7.81
N ASP A 196 -10.60 11.43 -9.04
CA ASP A 196 -11.26 12.58 -9.67
C ASP A 196 -12.77 12.35 -9.90
N GLN A 197 -13.21 11.09 -10.02
CA GLN A 197 -14.61 10.67 -10.09
C GLN A 197 -15.26 10.42 -8.71
N GLY A 198 -14.52 10.61 -7.61
CA GLY A 198 -15.00 10.34 -6.26
C GLY A 198 -14.96 8.87 -5.84
N LEU A 199 -14.29 8.00 -6.62
CA LEU A 199 -13.98 6.61 -6.26
C LEU A 199 -12.59 6.54 -5.62
N ASP A 200 -12.38 5.66 -4.64
CA ASP A 200 -11.08 5.50 -3.95
C ASP A 200 -10.50 6.82 -3.37
N THR A 201 -11.35 7.73 -2.90
CA THR A 201 -10.95 9.02 -2.30
C THR A 201 -10.04 8.91 -1.09
N TRP A 202 -9.98 7.74 -0.44
CA TRP A 202 -8.96 7.40 0.56
C TRP A 202 -7.52 7.57 0.03
N ARG A 203 -7.32 7.51 -1.29
CA ARG A 203 -6.02 7.77 -1.93
C ARG A 203 -5.54 9.22 -1.86
N LEU A 204 -6.39 10.17 -1.44
CA LEU A 204 -6.00 11.56 -1.25
C LEU A 204 -5.34 11.82 0.12
N ASP A 205 -5.45 10.86 1.05
CA ASP A 205 -4.84 10.91 2.39
C ASP A 205 -3.63 9.95 2.46
N PRO A 206 -2.41 10.42 2.74
CA PRO A 206 -1.23 9.56 2.83
C PRO A 206 -1.31 8.58 4.01
N ALA A 207 -2.07 8.88 5.06
CA ALA A 207 -2.26 7.99 6.21
C ALA A 207 -3.09 6.76 5.82
N GLU A 208 -4.19 6.96 5.08
CA GLU A 208 -5.04 5.86 4.60
C GLU A 208 -4.34 5.03 3.51
N VAL A 209 -3.50 5.66 2.68
CA VAL A 209 -2.65 4.94 1.73
C VAL A 209 -1.60 4.11 2.44
N ALA A 210 -0.87 4.66 3.42
CA ALA A 210 0.07 3.88 4.23
C ALA A 210 -0.61 2.72 4.96
N ARG A 211 -1.82 2.94 5.51
CA ARG A 211 -2.60 1.91 6.22
C ARG A 211 -3.09 0.77 5.34
N PHE A 212 -3.42 1.02 4.08
CA PHE A 212 -3.98 0.01 3.19
C PHE A 212 -2.96 -0.57 2.20
N GLU A 213 -2.19 0.27 1.52
CA GLU A 213 -1.13 -0.21 0.62
C GLU A 213 0.04 -0.82 1.42
N GLY A 214 0.25 -0.43 2.68
CA GLY A 214 1.25 -1.04 3.56
C GLY A 214 1.11 -2.57 3.74
N LEU A 215 -0.10 -3.12 3.49
CA LEU A 215 -0.37 -4.55 3.51
C LEU A 215 0.44 -5.31 2.45
N MET A 216 0.78 -4.70 1.30
CA MET A 216 1.55 -5.37 0.24
C MET A 216 2.94 -5.82 0.68
N PHE A 217 3.49 -5.17 1.71
CA PHE A 217 4.80 -5.49 2.27
C PHE A 217 4.75 -6.62 3.30
N GLY A 218 3.57 -7.09 3.72
CA GLY A 218 3.40 -8.14 4.73
C GLY A 218 3.26 -7.63 6.18
N PHE A 219 2.90 -6.36 6.35
CA PHE A 219 2.41 -5.85 7.64
C PHE A 219 0.96 -6.25 7.85
N THR A 220 0.57 -6.49 9.09
CA THR A 220 -0.84 -6.67 9.46
C THR A 220 -1.54 -5.32 9.58
N ALA A 221 -2.86 -5.29 9.36
CA ALA A 221 -3.65 -4.09 9.58
C ALA A 221 -3.46 -3.51 11.00
N ALA A 222 -3.25 -4.35 12.03
CA ALA A 222 -3.04 -3.91 13.42
C ALA A 222 -1.73 -3.15 13.64
N GLU A 223 -0.66 -3.48 12.91
CA GLU A 223 0.61 -2.73 12.93
C GLU A 223 0.48 -1.43 12.13
N LEU A 224 -0.15 -1.50 10.96
CA LEU A 224 -0.35 -0.34 10.08
C LEU A 224 -1.26 0.73 10.70
N GLN A 225 -2.23 0.36 11.54
CA GLN A 225 -3.03 1.33 12.31
C GLN A 225 -2.20 2.10 13.36
N GLN A 226 -1.04 1.59 13.76
CA GLN A 226 -0.09 2.28 14.64
C GLN A 226 0.91 3.18 13.88
N ALA A 227 0.76 3.31 12.56
CA ALA A 227 1.63 4.14 11.73
C ALA A 227 1.63 5.61 12.19
N THR A 228 2.80 6.12 12.56
CA THR A 228 3.01 7.57 12.70
C THR A 228 3.23 8.16 11.32
N ILE A 229 2.54 9.25 10.97
CA ILE A 229 2.59 9.86 9.63
C ILE A 229 3.24 11.24 9.74
N ARG A 230 4.18 11.52 8.85
CA ARG A 230 4.79 12.85 8.64
C ARG A 230 4.53 13.25 7.18
N GLN A 231 4.15 14.51 6.92
CA GLN A 231 3.93 15.01 5.56
C GLN A 231 4.63 16.37 5.40
N GLN A 232 5.35 16.53 4.29
CA GLN A 232 5.98 17.79 3.90
C GLN A 232 5.71 18.02 2.41
N GLY A 233 4.79 18.93 2.10
CA GLY A 233 4.38 19.24 0.73
C GLY A 233 3.73 18.04 0.02
N ASP A 234 4.37 17.58 -1.05
CA ASP A 234 3.99 16.47 -1.93
C ASP A 234 4.69 15.13 -1.59
N ARG A 235 5.51 15.10 -0.53
CA ARG A 235 6.06 13.87 0.06
C ARG A 235 5.45 13.60 1.43
N ALA A 236 5.32 12.31 1.76
CA ALA A 236 4.93 11.86 3.08
C ALA A 236 5.73 10.62 3.48
N GLU A 237 5.91 10.43 4.77
CA GLU A 237 6.52 9.25 5.36
C GLU A 237 5.56 8.63 6.37
N ALA A 238 5.43 7.31 6.34
CA ALA A 238 4.78 6.55 7.41
C ALA A 238 5.79 5.68 8.13
N TYR A 239 5.65 5.56 9.44
CA TYR A 239 6.59 4.86 10.32
C TYR A 239 5.86 3.78 11.10
N VAL A 240 6.18 2.52 10.83
CA VAL A 240 5.59 1.34 11.49
C VAL A 240 6.69 0.53 12.15
N THR A 241 6.48 0.07 13.38
CA THR A 241 7.49 -0.70 14.12
C THR A 241 7.07 -2.16 14.24
N ARG A 242 7.94 -3.08 13.82
CA ARG A 242 7.81 -4.53 14.02
C ARG A 242 9.09 -5.03 14.67
N ASP A 243 8.98 -5.79 15.76
CA ASP A 243 10.09 -6.47 16.45
C ASP A 243 11.32 -5.58 16.74
N GLY A 244 11.07 -4.31 17.08
CA GLY A 244 12.11 -3.32 17.39
C GLY A 244 12.79 -2.66 16.17
N THR A 245 12.40 -3.01 14.95
CA THR A 245 12.80 -2.33 13.70
C THR A 245 11.67 -1.42 13.23
N THR A 246 11.98 -0.20 12.82
CA THR A 246 10.98 0.73 12.26
C THR A 246 11.17 0.86 10.75
N TYR A 247 10.06 0.75 10.04
CA TYR A 247 10.00 0.73 8.60
C TYR A 247 9.43 2.06 8.13
N ALA A 248 10.25 2.83 7.41
CA ALA A 248 9.87 4.11 6.84
C ALA A 248 9.32 3.89 5.42
N PHE A 249 8.01 3.99 5.26
CA PHE A 249 7.34 3.97 3.97
C PHE A 249 7.42 5.38 3.38
N THR A 250 8.08 5.54 2.24
CA THR A 250 8.07 6.81 1.51
C THR A 250 6.89 6.82 0.55
N LEU A 251 6.01 7.80 0.69
CA LEU A 251 4.87 8.04 -0.18
C LEU A 251 5.12 9.29 -1.05
N ALA A 252 4.76 9.17 -2.32
CA ALA A 252 4.79 10.27 -3.28
C ALA A 252 3.37 10.63 -3.70
N ARG A 253 3.07 11.93 -3.78
CA ARG A 253 1.86 12.43 -4.41
C ARG A 253 2.02 12.49 -5.93
N ASN A 254 0.96 12.19 -6.68
CA ASN A 254 0.93 12.37 -8.13
C ASN A 254 1.03 13.87 -8.52
N ALA A 255 2.26 14.34 -8.73
CA ALA A 255 2.57 15.74 -9.04
C ALA A 255 1.82 16.29 -10.26
N ALA A 256 1.45 15.44 -11.23
CA ALA A 256 0.70 15.87 -12.42
C ALA A 256 -0.72 16.39 -12.11
N ALA A 257 -1.28 16.04 -10.94
CA ALA A 257 -2.57 16.53 -10.44
C ALA A 257 -2.44 17.52 -9.26
N GLY A 258 -1.21 17.93 -8.91
CA GLY A 258 -0.93 18.93 -7.87
C GLY A 258 -1.52 18.55 -6.50
N GLU A 259 -2.24 19.48 -5.87
CA GLU A 259 -2.87 19.24 -4.56
C GLU A 259 -3.95 18.15 -4.56
N LYS A 260 -4.50 17.79 -5.73
CA LYS A 260 -5.47 16.70 -5.91
C LYS A 260 -4.83 15.37 -6.30
N GLY A 261 -3.50 15.32 -6.36
CA GLY A 261 -2.79 14.08 -6.64
C GLY A 261 -3.10 13.00 -5.60
N ILE A 262 -3.39 11.79 -6.09
CA ILE A 262 -3.38 10.59 -5.25
C ILE A 262 -1.98 10.35 -4.66
N TRP A 263 -1.93 9.67 -3.53
CA TRP A 263 -0.71 9.11 -2.96
C TRP A 263 -0.55 7.64 -3.35
N THR A 264 0.70 7.23 -3.47
CA THR A 264 1.14 5.84 -3.62
C THR A 264 2.44 5.64 -2.85
N ILE A 265 2.67 4.44 -2.32
CA ILE A 265 3.96 4.07 -1.72
C ILE A 265 4.99 3.86 -2.84
N ASP A 266 6.18 4.47 -2.71
CA ASP A 266 7.33 4.32 -3.63
C ASP A 266 8.36 3.32 -3.08
N SER A 267 8.70 3.40 -1.78
CA SER A 267 9.65 2.49 -1.13
C SER A 267 9.34 2.27 0.34
N VAL A 268 9.89 1.19 0.92
CA VAL A 268 9.84 0.89 2.36
C VAL A 268 11.22 0.54 2.85
N ASN A 269 11.81 1.47 3.63
CA ASN A 269 13.19 1.39 4.09
C ASN A 269 13.24 0.91 5.56
N PRO A 270 13.83 -0.27 5.84
CA PRO A 270 13.84 -0.85 7.19
C PRO A 270 15.01 -0.29 8.01
N MET A 271 14.71 0.62 8.94
CA MET A 271 15.69 1.27 9.81
C MET A 271 15.71 0.64 11.22
N GLN A 272 16.90 0.31 11.68
CA GLN A 272 17.14 -0.25 13.02
C GLN A 272 18.07 0.69 13.80
N TRP A 273 17.67 1.17 14.96
CA TRP A 273 18.56 1.90 15.86
C TRP A 273 19.42 0.96 16.70
N HIS A 274 20.62 1.43 17.07
CA HIS A 274 21.60 0.66 17.82
C HIS A 274 22.12 1.46 19.02
N ALA A 275 22.16 0.82 20.19
CA ALA A 275 23.05 1.27 21.26
C ALA A 275 24.51 1.04 20.85
N TYR A 276 25.41 1.95 21.22
CA TYR A 276 26.83 1.91 20.86
C TYR A 276 27.51 0.54 21.19
N ASP A 277 27.22 -0.02 22.36
CA ASP A 277 27.78 -1.30 22.80
C ASP A 277 27.31 -2.52 21.97
N ALA A 278 26.18 -2.41 21.29
CA ALA A 278 25.65 -3.46 20.42
C ALA A 278 26.30 -3.49 19.02
N LEU A 279 27.09 -2.47 18.67
CA LEU A 279 27.69 -2.34 17.34
C LEU A 279 28.83 -3.33 17.07
N PRO A 280 29.06 -3.72 15.80
CA PRO A 280 30.28 -4.38 15.38
C PRO A 280 31.52 -3.54 15.72
N VAL A 281 32.63 -4.18 16.10
CA VAL A 281 33.88 -3.51 16.50
C VAL A 281 34.40 -2.55 15.41
N ALA A 282 34.27 -2.93 14.13
CA ALA A 282 34.66 -2.10 13.00
C ALA A 282 33.81 -0.81 12.86
N VAL A 283 32.53 -0.87 13.24
CA VAL A 283 31.64 0.30 13.23
C VAL A 283 31.93 1.20 14.43
N ARG A 284 32.14 0.64 15.64
CA ARG A 284 32.57 1.42 16.82
C ARG A 284 33.84 2.24 16.54
N ALA A 285 34.87 1.61 15.98
CA ALA A 285 36.13 2.30 15.64
C ALA A 285 35.96 3.42 14.58
N MET A 286 34.82 3.48 13.89
CA MET A 286 34.44 4.58 13.01
C MET A 286 33.63 5.66 13.76
N VAL A 287 32.69 5.25 14.61
CA VAL A 287 31.94 6.15 15.51
C VAL A 287 32.92 6.93 16.39
N ASP A 288 33.86 6.25 17.05
CA ASP A 288 34.88 6.85 17.93
C ASP A 288 35.74 7.91 17.22
N ARG A 289 35.91 7.76 15.90
CA ARG A 289 36.73 8.66 15.06
C ARG A 289 35.98 9.92 14.64
N TYR A 290 34.67 9.83 14.43
CA TYR A 290 33.89 10.88 13.76
C TYR A 290 32.80 11.52 14.65
N ALA A 291 32.30 10.82 15.66
CA ALA A 291 31.19 11.29 16.51
C ALA A 291 31.51 12.53 17.38
N ALA A 292 32.78 12.94 17.44
CA ALA A 292 33.23 14.17 18.08
C ALA A 292 33.46 15.33 17.08
N THR A 293 33.30 15.10 15.76
CA THR A 293 33.78 16.03 14.71
C THR A 293 32.86 16.20 13.49
N THR A 294 31.76 15.45 13.39
CA THR A 294 30.75 15.63 12.32
C THR A 294 29.33 15.45 12.84
N ILE A 295 28.38 16.00 12.07
CA ILE A 295 26.93 15.81 12.29
C ILE A 295 26.46 14.49 11.69
N GLY A 296 27.13 14.00 10.65
CA GLY A 296 26.71 12.83 9.89
C GLY A 296 27.89 12.04 9.33
N ALA A 297 27.86 10.71 9.51
CA ALA A 297 28.79 9.77 8.89
C ALA A 297 28.08 8.46 8.54
N THR A 298 28.60 7.74 7.55
CA THR A 298 28.09 6.40 7.19
C THR A 298 29.21 5.37 7.14
N ALA A 299 28.87 4.12 7.46
CA ALA A 299 29.80 3.00 7.45
C ALA A 299 29.11 1.73 6.91
N ALA A 300 29.58 1.25 5.77
CA ALA A 300 29.16 -0.05 5.23
C ALA A 300 29.76 -1.19 6.08
N HIS A 301 28.93 -2.14 6.51
CA HIS A 301 29.38 -3.34 7.20
C HIS A 301 28.44 -4.52 6.92
N LEU A 302 29.00 -5.61 6.38
CA LEU A 302 28.27 -6.79 5.90
C LEU A 302 27.19 -6.42 4.88
N ASP A 303 25.91 -6.56 5.23
CA ASP A 303 24.73 -6.28 4.43
C ASP A 303 24.05 -4.94 4.80
N ARG A 304 24.64 -4.14 5.70
CA ARG A 304 24.03 -2.90 6.23
C ARG A 304 24.89 -1.65 6.01
N LEU A 305 24.22 -0.53 5.73
CA LEU A 305 24.78 0.81 5.87
C LEU A 305 24.41 1.34 7.26
N TYR A 306 25.42 1.51 8.12
CA TYR A 306 25.26 2.20 9.39
C TYR A 306 25.26 3.71 9.15
N LEU A 307 24.34 4.40 9.84
CA LEU A 307 24.12 5.84 9.80
C LEU A 307 24.42 6.38 11.20
N ILE A 308 25.31 7.35 11.31
CA ILE A 308 25.81 7.88 12.58
C ILE A 308 25.54 9.39 12.57
N ALA A 309 24.73 9.87 13.50
CA ALA A 309 24.50 11.28 13.73
C ALA A 309 25.01 11.70 15.11
N SER A 310 25.60 12.89 15.22
CA SER A 310 26.25 13.34 16.46
C SER A 310 26.30 14.86 16.58
N VAL A 311 26.30 15.38 17.80
CA VAL A 311 26.44 16.82 18.09
C VAL A 311 27.51 17.05 19.15
N GLU A 312 28.10 18.26 19.18
CA GLU A 312 29.12 18.64 20.18
C GLU A 312 28.48 18.81 21.57
N GLU A 313 27.36 19.52 21.64
CA GLU A 313 26.45 19.59 22.78
C GLU A 313 24.98 19.47 22.31
N GLY A 314 24.08 19.09 23.21
CA GLY A 314 22.64 18.89 22.94
C GLY A 314 22.25 17.44 22.66
N GLU A 315 21.06 17.26 22.10
CA GLU A 315 20.52 15.97 21.66
C GLU A 315 20.51 15.90 20.12
N VAL A 316 20.65 14.71 19.57
CA VAL A 316 20.38 14.43 18.16
C VAL A 316 19.75 13.04 18.04
N ARG A 317 18.79 12.92 17.13
CA ARG A 317 18.11 11.67 16.82
C ARG A 317 18.02 11.49 15.32
N ILE A 318 18.47 10.35 14.79
CA ILE A 318 18.12 9.93 13.43
C ILE A 318 16.64 9.54 13.44
N THR A 319 15.84 10.28 12.68
CA THR A 319 14.38 10.09 12.58
C THR A 319 14.01 9.24 11.37
N SER A 320 14.67 9.45 10.23
CA SER A 320 14.40 8.77 8.96
C SER A 320 15.65 8.58 8.11
N ALA A 321 15.57 7.66 7.15
CA ALA A 321 16.55 7.47 6.09
C ALA A 321 15.82 7.02 4.81
N ALA A 322 15.77 7.88 3.80
CA ALA A 322 14.96 7.68 2.59
C ALA A 322 15.68 8.18 1.33
N THR A 323 15.42 7.55 0.18
CA THR A 323 16.05 7.94 -1.09
C THR A 323 15.36 9.16 -1.70
N GLU A 324 16.15 10.19 -2.03
CA GLU A 324 15.74 11.37 -2.77
C GLU A 324 16.58 11.51 -4.04
N GLY A 325 16.02 11.10 -5.18
CA GLY A 325 16.75 11.10 -6.45
C GLY A 325 17.92 10.11 -6.43
N ASP A 326 19.15 10.63 -6.43
CA ASP A 326 20.42 9.92 -6.36
C ASP A 326 21.08 9.97 -4.95
N GLN A 327 20.44 10.62 -3.97
CA GLN A 327 20.93 10.72 -2.59
C GLN A 327 20.14 9.83 -1.63
N LEU A 328 20.81 9.33 -0.59
CA LEU A 328 20.15 8.84 0.62
C LEU A 328 20.06 10.00 1.60
N VAL A 329 18.86 10.52 1.87
CA VAL A 329 18.69 11.60 2.84
C VAL A 329 18.42 11.02 4.21
N VAL A 330 19.22 11.43 5.19
CA VAL A 330 19.13 10.98 6.58
C VAL A 330 18.61 12.14 7.42
N SER A 331 17.35 12.03 7.83
CA SER A 331 16.66 13.05 8.60
C SER A 331 17.11 12.98 10.07
N VAL A 332 17.43 14.14 10.65
CA VAL A 332 17.79 14.27 12.08
C VAL A 332 16.98 15.36 12.78
N ALA A 333 16.70 15.16 14.07
CA ALA A 333 15.98 16.11 14.92
C ALA A 333 16.63 16.25 16.30
N GLU A 334 16.52 17.44 16.90
CA GLU A 334 16.92 17.75 18.28
C GLU A 334 15.75 17.36 19.24
N GLU A 335 15.34 16.10 19.20
CA GLU A 335 14.21 15.57 19.98
C GLU A 335 14.44 14.13 20.44
N GLY A 336 14.49 13.92 21.76
CA GLY A 336 14.38 12.59 22.38
C GLY A 336 15.54 11.67 21.98
N GLY A 337 16.75 12.20 22.01
CA GLY A 337 17.99 11.51 21.64
C GLY A 337 19.09 11.71 22.69
N GLU A 338 20.28 11.19 22.41
CA GLU A 338 21.49 11.56 23.14
C GLU A 338 22.37 12.43 22.23
N ARG A 339 23.58 12.80 22.66
CA ARG A 339 24.57 13.49 21.81
C ARG A 339 25.01 12.70 20.56
N LEU A 340 24.58 11.45 20.45
CA LEU A 340 24.96 10.45 19.46
C LEU A 340 23.74 9.55 19.19
N SER A 341 23.35 9.46 17.93
CA SER A 341 22.28 8.58 17.45
C SER A 341 22.82 7.69 16.34
N ILE A 342 22.53 6.40 16.43
CA ILE A 342 23.10 5.41 15.51
C ILE A 342 21.97 4.53 14.99
N ALA A 343 21.83 4.49 13.69
CA ALA A 343 20.88 3.67 12.97
C ALA A 343 21.60 2.80 11.93
N SER A 344 20.88 1.88 11.32
CA SER A 344 21.32 1.21 10.10
C SER A 344 20.15 0.82 9.22
N ILE A 345 20.38 0.88 7.92
CA ILE A 345 19.52 0.33 6.87
C ILE A 345 20.29 -0.81 6.15
N PRO A 346 19.62 -1.68 5.36
CA PRO A 346 20.31 -2.53 4.40
C PRO A 346 21.17 -1.70 3.45
N LEU A 347 22.27 -2.25 2.94
CA LEU A 347 23.09 -1.57 1.95
C LEU A 347 22.23 -1.20 0.73
N PRO A 348 22.21 0.08 0.30
CA PRO A 348 21.66 0.42 -1.00
C PRO A 348 22.48 -0.29 -2.09
N GLY A 349 21.80 -0.86 -3.09
CA GLY A 349 22.43 -1.61 -4.19
C GLY A 349 23.21 -0.76 -5.21
N ALA A 350 23.43 0.52 -4.90
CA ALA A 350 24.17 1.49 -5.68
C ALA A 350 24.83 2.48 -4.71
N ASP A 351 25.91 3.13 -5.15
CA ASP A 351 26.60 4.19 -4.40
C ASP A 351 25.69 5.45 -4.30
N LEU A 352 24.87 5.50 -3.26
CA LEU A 352 24.06 6.67 -2.90
C LEU A 352 24.84 7.54 -1.90
N ASP A 353 25.08 8.80 -2.24
CA ASP A 353 25.66 9.77 -1.30
C ASP A 353 24.65 10.05 -0.16
N ALA A 354 25.09 9.83 1.08
CA ALA A 354 24.23 9.87 2.27
C ALA A 354 24.21 11.24 2.95
N VAL A 355 23.32 12.12 2.51
CA VAL A 355 23.21 13.51 2.98
C VAL A 355 22.34 13.60 4.23
N PHE A 356 22.94 13.94 5.36
CA PHE A 356 22.21 14.24 6.59
C PHE A 356 21.55 15.62 6.49
N ARG A 357 20.33 15.79 7.02
CA ARG A 357 19.60 17.06 7.07
C ARG A 357 18.78 17.18 8.35
N TRP A 358 18.73 18.37 8.95
CA TRP A 358 17.79 18.65 10.04
C TRP A 358 16.35 18.73 9.52
N GLU A 359 15.39 18.12 10.20
CA GLU A 359 13.96 18.20 9.83
C GLU A 359 13.37 19.61 9.99
N ALA A 360 13.88 20.34 10.99
CA ALA A 360 13.72 21.76 11.18
C ALA A 360 15.02 22.29 11.82
N PRO A 361 15.40 23.57 11.60
CA PRO A 361 16.58 24.16 12.23
C PRO A 361 16.61 23.90 13.75
N PRO A 362 17.72 23.38 14.31
CA PRO A 362 17.84 23.16 15.74
C PRO A 362 17.66 24.48 16.50
N ALA A 363 17.19 24.37 17.75
CA ALA A 363 16.78 25.51 18.58
C ALA A 363 17.35 25.47 20.00
N GLY A 364 17.89 24.33 20.42
CA GLY A 364 18.61 24.11 21.66
C GLY A 364 20.13 24.23 21.48
N PRO A 365 20.94 23.52 22.29
CA PRO A 365 22.39 23.59 22.22
C PRO A 365 22.98 23.22 20.85
N ALA A 366 22.38 22.28 20.10
CA ALA A 366 22.93 21.81 18.83
C ALA A 366 23.07 22.95 17.80
N ALA A 367 22.19 23.96 17.87
CA ALA A 367 22.19 25.14 16.98
C ALA A 367 23.43 26.04 17.13
N GLN A 368 24.18 25.93 18.24
CA GLN A 368 25.40 26.72 18.45
C GLN A 368 26.61 26.11 17.74
N TYR A 369 26.55 24.81 17.43
CA TYR A 369 27.67 24.02 16.90
C TYR A 369 27.39 23.47 15.48
N THR A 370 26.16 23.61 14.97
CA THR A 370 25.74 23.07 13.68
C THR A 370 24.99 24.11 12.84
N PRO A 371 25.37 24.37 11.57
CA PRO A 371 24.59 25.22 10.69
C PRO A 371 23.25 24.55 10.33
N PRO A 372 22.15 25.30 10.15
CA PRO A 372 20.87 24.73 9.73
C PRO A 372 20.85 24.35 8.24
N ASP A 373 21.55 25.11 7.40
CA ASP A 373 21.44 25.04 5.93
C ASP A 373 22.51 24.14 5.26
N GLU A 374 23.63 23.87 5.95
CA GLU A 374 24.74 23.04 5.45
C GLU A 374 25.27 22.11 6.56
N LEU A 375 24.99 20.81 6.48
CA LEU A 375 25.56 19.83 7.43
C LEU A 375 26.93 19.35 6.92
N PRO A 376 28.05 19.54 7.66
CA PRO A 376 29.37 19.35 7.07
C PRO A 376 29.75 17.89 6.78
N ARG A 377 30.02 17.63 5.49
CA ARG A 377 30.99 16.65 4.96
C ARG A 377 30.85 15.19 5.44
N LEU A 378 30.13 14.43 4.61
CA LEU A 378 30.35 13.00 4.38
C LEU A 378 31.84 12.63 4.34
N TYR A 379 32.21 11.57 5.06
CA TYR A 379 33.43 10.79 4.82
C TYR A 379 33.07 9.32 4.77
N THR A 380 33.13 8.73 3.57
CA THR A 380 33.01 7.28 3.35
C THR A 380 34.30 6.57 3.78
N LEU A 381 34.26 5.23 3.82
CA LEU A 381 35.41 4.37 4.16
C LEU A 381 36.67 4.66 3.31
N ASP A 382 36.49 5.08 2.05
CA ASP A 382 37.57 5.38 1.10
C ASP A 382 38.01 6.87 1.10
N GLY A 383 37.39 7.70 1.94
CA GLY A 383 37.88 9.05 2.27
C GLY A 383 37.65 10.15 1.23
N THR A 384 36.88 9.92 0.17
CA THR A 384 36.66 10.88 -0.93
C THR A 384 35.61 11.96 -0.63
N GLY A 385 35.80 12.71 0.46
CA GLY A 385 35.03 13.92 0.80
C GLY A 385 35.93 15.16 0.82
N GLN A 386 36.18 15.79 -0.34
CA GLN A 386 37.08 16.95 -0.42
C GLN A 386 36.51 18.19 0.32
N PRO A 387 37.24 18.78 1.28
CA PRO A 387 36.86 20.05 1.87
C PRO A 387 36.75 21.18 0.84
N ARG A 388 35.54 21.75 0.70
CA ARG A 388 35.42 23.16 0.31
C ARG A 388 35.43 24.02 1.56
N THR A 389 36.40 24.93 1.59
CA THR A 389 36.66 25.95 2.62
C THR A 389 35.77 27.16 2.44
#